data_AF-A0A2A5V910-F1
#
_entry.id   AF-A0A2A5V910-F1
#
_cell.length_a   1.000
_cell.length_b   1.000
_cell.length_c   1.000
_cell.angle_alpha   90.00
_cell.angle_beta   90.00
_cell.angle_gamma   90.00
#
_symmetry.space_group_name_H-M   'P 1'
#
loop_
_entity.id
_entity.type
_entity.pdbx_description
1 polymer ?
#
loop_
_entity_poly.entity_id
_entity_poly.type
_entity_poly.pdbx_seq_one_letter_code
_entity_poly.pdbx_strand_id
1 'polypeptide(L)' 'MKLLDKSDKEILEIAQPIWDNLVKSSNIKDYGGFTKDFSSQMLYGANEVELGKQWANNKLLTS' A
#
# COMPACT_ATOMS: atom_id res chain seq x y z
N MET A 1 -9.00 16.32 6.37
CA MET A 1 -9.84 15.17 6.78
C MET A 1 -9.72 15.00 8.30
N LYS A 2 -10.83 14.91 9.05
CA LYS A 2 -10.80 14.65 10.50
C LYS A 2 -11.17 13.19 10.75
N LEU A 3 -10.17 12.30 10.81
CA LEU A 3 -10.38 10.86 10.99
C LEU A 3 -11.03 10.52 12.34
N LEU A 4 -10.73 11.30 13.38
CA LEU A 4 -11.23 11.07 14.75
C LEU A 4 -12.74 11.34 14.90
N ASP A 5 -13.34 12.05 13.95
CA ASP A 5 -14.77 12.40 13.99
C ASP A 5 -15.63 11.36 13.21
N LYS A 6 -15.03 10.27 12.74
CA LYS A 6 -15.68 9.27 11.88
C LYS A 6 -16.03 8.00 12.64
N SER A 7 -17.12 7.38 12.23
CA SER A 7 -17.45 6.02 12.64
C SER A 7 -16.48 5.01 12.02
N ASP A 8 -16.35 3.84 12.65
CA ASP A 8 -15.53 2.74 12.13
C ASP A 8 -15.92 2.36 10.70
N LYS A 9 -17.22 2.40 10.39
CA LYS A 9 -17.72 2.11 9.04
C LYS A 9 -17.16 3.08 8.01
N GLU A 10 -17.19 4.39 8.30
CA GLU A 10 -16.65 5.39 7.40
C GLU A 10 -15.13 5.26 7.27
N ILE A 11 -14.43 4.94 8.36
CA ILE A 11 -12.98 4.70 8.33
C ILE A 11 -12.66 3.51 7.41
N LEU A 12 -13.43 2.42 7.51
CA LEU A 12 -13.28 1.26 6.64
C LEU A 12 -13.57 1.60 5.18
N GLU A 13 -14.63 2.35 4.89
CA GLU A 13 -14.95 2.79 3.52
C GLU A 13 -13.82 3.63 2.89
N ILE A 14 -13.08 4.37 3.71
CA ILE A 14 -11.91 5.14 3.26
C ILE A 14 -10.67 4.26 3.12
N ALA A 15 -10.44 3.31 4.04
CA ALA A 15 -9.26 2.46 4.06
C ALA A 15 -9.29 1.36 2.99
N GLN A 16 -10.47 0.81 2.70
CA GLN A 16 -10.67 -0.29 1.76
C GLN A 16 -10.04 -0.03 0.38
N PRO A 17 -10.32 1.09 -0.32
CA PRO A 17 -9.72 1.34 -1.64
C PRO A 17 -8.19 1.50 -1.59
N ILE A 18 -7.63 2.00 -0.47
CA ILE A 18 -6.18 2.13 -0.28
C ILE A 18 -5.55 0.74 -0.17
N TRP A 19 -6.14 -0.14 0.64
CA TRP A 19 -5.66 -1.53 0.79
C TRP A 19 -5.84 -2.34 -0.49
N ASP A 20 -6.96 -2.19 -1.20
CA ASP A 20 -7.20 -2.87 -2.46
C ASP A 20 -6.13 -2.48 -3.50
N ASN A 21 -5.80 -1.18 -3.59
CA ASN A 21 -4.72 -0.69 -4.44
C ASN A 21 -3.35 -1.25 -4.02
N LEU A 22 -3.07 -1.28 -2.70
CA LEU A 22 -1.83 -1.81 -2.15
C LEU A 22 -1.61 -3.28 -2.51
N VAL A 23 -2.64 -4.12 -2.31
CA VAL A 23 -2.60 -5.56 -2.60
C VAL A 23 -2.47 -5.79 -4.10
N LYS A 24 -3.31 -5.11 -4.91
CA LYS A 24 -3.26 -5.22 -6.37
C LYS A 24 -1.88 -4.86 -6.91
N SER A 25 -1.34 -3.72 -6.47
CA SER A 25 -0.04 -3.21 -6.93
C SER A 25 1.11 -4.12 -6.49
N SER A 26 1.04 -4.68 -5.27
CA SER A 26 2.03 -5.67 -4.79
C SER A 26 2.05 -6.94 -5.65
N ASN A 27 0.87 -7.46 -6.02
CA ASN A 27 0.75 -8.68 -6.83
C ASN A 27 1.33 -8.51 -8.24
N ILE A 28 1.17 -7.33 -8.84
CA ILE A 28 1.73 -7.02 -10.17
C ILE A 28 3.12 -6.37 -10.10
N LYS A 29 3.68 -6.21 -8.90
CA LYS A 29 4.98 -5.57 -8.63
C LYS A 29 5.07 -4.14 -9.20
N ASP A 30 3.97 -3.39 -9.13
CA ASP A 30 3.90 -1.99 -9.56
C ASP A 30 4.24 -1.05 -8.39
N TYR A 31 5.46 -0.51 -8.43
CA TYR A 31 5.96 0.43 -7.42
C TYR A 31 5.19 1.76 -7.41
N GLY A 32 4.84 2.29 -8.58
CA GLY A 32 4.10 3.54 -8.68
C GLY A 32 2.69 3.40 -8.10
N GLY A 33 2.02 2.29 -8.40
CA GLY A 33 0.73 1.94 -7.82
C GLY A 33 0.81 1.70 -6.31
N PHE A 34 1.85 0.99 -5.84
CA PHE A 34 2.04 0.65 -4.42
C PHE A 34 2.27 1.89 -3.55
N THR A 35 3.02 2.86 -4.05
CA THR A 35 3.38 4.07 -3.29
C THR A 35 2.44 5.25 -3.51
N LYS A 36 1.42 5.10 -4.36
CA LYS A 36 0.50 6.17 -4.77
C LYS A 36 -0.14 6.91 -3.60
N ASP A 37 -0.58 6.18 -2.57
CA ASP A 37 -1.32 6.72 -1.43
C ASP A 37 -0.42 6.95 -0.20
N PHE A 38 0.90 6.83 -0.35
CA PHE A 38 1.84 6.98 0.76
C PHE A 38 2.07 8.45 1.10
N SER A 39 2.19 8.74 2.39
CA SER A 39 2.68 10.05 2.83
C SER A 39 4.14 10.24 2.43
N SER A 40 4.59 11.49 2.34
CA SER A 40 5.99 11.80 2.05
C SER A 40 6.97 11.15 3.03
N GLN A 41 6.58 10.96 4.29
CA GLN A 41 7.40 10.24 5.28
C GLN A 41 7.50 8.74 4.98
N MET A 42 6.40 8.12 4.55
CA MET A 42 6.42 6.70 4.17
C MET A 42 7.25 6.45 2.91
N LEU A 43 7.27 7.40 1.97
CA LEU A 43 8.09 7.30 0.75
C LEU A 43 9.60 7.20 1.05
N TYR A 44 10.09 7.83 2.12
CA TYR A 44 11.49 7.68 2.51
C TYR A 44 11.89 6.25 2.88
N GLY A 45 10.95 5.46 3.41
CA GLY A 45 11.17 4.04 3.72
C GLY A 45 10.83 3.08 2.58
N ALA A 46 10.10 3.56 1.57
CA ALA A 46 9.59 2.76 0.46
C ALA A 46 10.52 2.85 -0.76
N ASN A 47 11.78 2.44 -0.63
CA ASN A 47 12.70 2.44 -1.78
C ASN A 47 12.31 1.35 -2.80
N GLU A 48 12.16 1.72 -4.08
CA GLU A 48 11.79 0.83 -5.19
C GLU A 48 12.69 -0.42 -5.26
N VAL A 49 14.00 -0.25 -5.12
CA VAL A 49 14.96 -1.37 -5.20
C VAL A 49 14.74 -2.37 -4.07
N GLU A 50 14.46 -1.88 -2.85
CA GLU A 50 14.29 -2.75 -1.69
C GLU A 50 12.92 -3.43 -1.71
N LEU A 51 11.87 -2.72 -2.12
CA LEU A 51 10.53 -3.28 -2.32
C LEU A 51 10.52 -4.36 -3.42
N GLY A 52 11.25 -4.13 -4.52
CA GLY A 52 11.40 -5.13 -5.58
C GLY A 52 12.02 -6.43 -5.06
N LYS A 53 13.04 -6.35 -4.19
CA LYS A 53 13.61 -7.53 -3.51
C LYS A 53 12.60 -8.17 -2.57
N GLN A 54 11.84 -7.39 -1.80
CA GLN A 54 10.82 -7.94 -0.90
C GLN A 54 9.76 -8.72 -1.69
N TRP A 55 9.27 -8.18 -2.80
CA TRP A 55 8.31 -8.90 -3.64
C TRP A 55 8.90 -10.15 -4.28
N ALA A 56 10.15 -10.10 -4.74
CA ALA A 56 10.82 -11.26 -5.33
C ALA A 56 11.11 -12.39 -4.34
N ASN A 57 11.19 -12.09 -3.04
CA ASN A 57 11.44 -13.06 -1.98
C ASN A 57 10.17 -13.43 -1.18
N ASN A 58 9.02 -12.83 -1.49
CA ASN A 58 7.78 -13.06 -0.77
C ASN A 58 7.04 -14.28 -1.35
N LYS A 59 6.99 -15.37 -0.56
CA LYS A 59 6.30 -16.62 -0.93
C LYS A 59 4.83 -16.44 -1.32
N LEU A 60 4.14 -15.43 -0.76
CA LEU A 60 2.75 -15.11 -1.10
C LEU A 60 2.60 -14.48 -2.49
N LEU A 61 3.66 -13.86 -3.01
CA LEU A 61 3.67 -13.16 -4.30
C LEU A 61 4.38 -13.94 -5.41
N THR A 62 5.19 -14.94 -5.07
CA THR A 62 6.00 -15.74 -6.01
C THR A 62 5.57 -17.20 -6.09
N SER A 63 4.26 -17.48 -5.96
CA SER A 63 3.68 -18.82 -6.06
C SER A 63 3.79 -19.41 -7.47
#